data_AF-A0A9P8F743-F1
#
_entry.id   AF-A0A9P8F743-F1
#
_cell.length_a   1.000
_cell.length_b   1.000
_cell.length_c   1.000
_cell.angle_alpha   90.00
_cell.angle_beta   90.00
_cell.angle_gamma   90.00
#
_symmetry.space_group_name_H-M   'P 1'
#
loop_
_entity.id
_entity.type
_entity.pdbx_description
1 polymer ?
#
loop_
_entity_poly.entity_id
_entity_poly.type
_entity_poly.pdbx_seq_one_letter_code
_entity_poly.pdbx_strand_id
1 'polypeptide(L)'
;MVWGYHAAEPNSYLVITGAGVKGLKLTKKAMVLPFQKVTKISVTPFHFTTDLQAMTSEKLQVCLPAVFTIGPKDDLESLMKYAGLMTDNNSDNGVASREHIQNIIMGIVEGETRSVVSNITMKELFEKRSLYRTKVVEHVQTELTQFGLHIYNASIKELRDMPGSHYFEYQSRKAHEGAQANAKVDVAHARMQGEIGEAESVGRTKQEIAKINANTAVQETERKIEKAMAESRFKSQEIDIERKLQIERIQAERAAELRDADLQKGVQESKALMELERMRATTVTKAKVAKESAAEEADAQLYKARQAAEAHAFQQSKTADLELYTTEKQAEGHYHKKQRETEA
;
A
#
# COMPACT_ATOMS: atom_id res chain seq x y z
N MET A 1 28.27 -10.79 -99.01
CA MET A 1 29.59 -11.40 -98.71
C MET A 1 30.41 -10.41 -97.90
N VAL A 2 30.58 -10.65 -96.60
CA VAL A 2 31.23 -9.70 -95.70
C VAL A 2 32.69 -10.14 -95.49
N TRP A 3 33.49 -9.71 -96.47
CA TRP A 3 34.96 -9.67 -96.51
C TRP A 3 35.60 -8.87 -95.38
N GLY A 4 36.23 -9.43 -94.33
CA GLY A 4 37.06 -8.58 -93.46
C GLY A 4 37.27 -8.99 -92.01
N TYR A 5 37.82 -8.05 -91.24
CA TYR A 5 38.03 -8.19 -89.80
C TYR A 5 36.72 -7.91 -89.05
N HIS A 6 36.29 -8.88 -88.25
CA HIS A 6 35.12 -8.76 -87.38
C HIS A 6 35.54 -8.88 -85.93
N ALA A 7 34.99 -8.00 -85.10
CA ALA A 7 35.06 -8.06 -83.65
C ALA A 7 33.64 -8.19 -83.08
N ALA A 8 33.49 -9.04 -82.07
CA ALA A 8 32.29 -9.18 -81.27
C ALA A 8 32.27 -8.15 -80.13
N GLU A 9 31.05 -7.77 -79.72
CA GLU A 9 30.82 -7.01 -78.49
C GLU A 9 31.17 -7.86 -77.25
N PRO A 10 31.42 -7.25 -76.08
CA PRO A 10 31.80 -7.96 -74.87
C PRO A 10 30.88 -9.15 -74.53
N ASN A 11 29.56 -8.96 -74.68
CA ASN A 11 28.54 -9.96 -74.36
C ASN A 11 28.19 -10.90 -75.52
N SER A 12 29.01 -10.91 -76.59
CA SER A 12 28.76 -11.73 -77.78
C SER A 12 30.00 -12.49 -78.24
N TYR A 13 29.80 -13.52 -79.05
CA TYR A 13 30.85 -14.29 -79.72
C TYR A 13 30.58 -14.39 -81.22
N LEU A 14 31.66 -14.47 -82.01
CA LEU A 14 31.60 -14.78 -83.43
C LEU A 14 31.68 -16.29 -83.60
N VAL A 15 30.73 -16.81 -84.37
CA VAL A 15 30.65 -18.19 -84.80
C VAL A 15 30.98 -18.24 -86.27
N ILE A 16 32.04 -18.96 -86.61
CA ILE A 16 32.57 -19.02 -87.98
C ILE A 16 32.46 -20.44 -88.48
N THR A 17 31.89 -20.58 -89.67
CA THR A 17 31.73 -21.85 -90.40
C THR A 17 32.15 -21.66 -91.87
N GLY A 18 32.42 -22.75 -92.59
CA GLY A 18 32.79 -22.70 -94.00
C GLY A 18 34.24 -23.13 -94.28
N ALA A 19 34.81 -22.66 -95.39
CA ALA A 19 36.08 -23.19 -95.90
C ALA A 19 37.23 -23.10 -94.88
N GLY A 20 37.91 -24.24 -94.65
CA GLY A 20 39.05 -24.35 -93.75
C GLY A 20 38.70 -24.48 -92.26
N VAL A 21 37.40 -24.50 -91.88
CA VAL A 21 36.96 -24.70 -90.50
C VAL A 21 36.32 -26.08 -90.35
N LYS A 22 36.86 -26.93 -89.46
CA LYS A 22 36.25 -28.21 -89.12
C LYS A 22 35.14 -27.95 -88.08
N GLY A 23 33.88 -28.05 -88.51
CA GLY A 23 32.72 -27.81 -87.65
C GLY A 23 32.48 -26.33 -87.37
N LEU A 24 32.55 -25.95 -86.10
CA LEU A 24 32.19 -24.62 -85.62
C LEU A 24 33.35 -23.98 -84.86
N LYS A 25 33.77 -22.77 -85.26
CA LYS A 25 34.84 -22.02 -84.59
C LYS A 25 34.27 -20.81 -83.86
N LEU A 26 34.46 -20.76 -82.54
CA LEU A 26 33.98 -19.68 -81.67
C LEU A 26 35.14 -18.73 -81.31
N THR A 27 35.01 -17.43 -81.60
CA THR A 27 36.06 -16.43 -81.33
C THR A 27 35.47 -15.05 -81.03
N LYS A 28 36.19 -14.19 -80.28
CA LYS A 28 35.79 -12.78 -80.08
C LYS A 28 36.21 -11.88 -81.24
N LYS A 29 37.30 -12.22 -81.91
CA LYS A 29 37.86 -11.48 -83.05
C LYS A 29 38.39 -12.47 -84.09
N ALA A 30 38.10 -12.21 -85.35
CA ALA A 30 38.59 -13.04 -86.44
C ALA A 30 38.59 -12.28 -87.77
N MET A 31 39.52 -12.67 -88.63
CA MET A 31 39.49 -12.32 -90.05
C MET A 31 38.69 -13.40 -90.78
N VAL A 32 37.57 -13.01 -91.39
CA VAL A 32 36.68 -13.92 -92.12
C VAL A 32 37.15 -14.01 -93.57
N LEU A 33 37.54 -15.20 -94.00
CA LEU A 33 38.10 -15.46 -95.33
C LEU A 33 37.03 -15.76 -96.38
N PRO A 34 37.39 -15.62 -97.67
CA PRO A 34 37.09 -16.55 -98.74
C PRO A 34 36.19 -17.74 -98.42
N PHE A 35 34.90 -17.76 -98.71
CA PHE A 35 33.94 -18.84 -98.44
C PHE A 35 33.65 -19.20 -96.96
N GLN A 36 33.90 -18.30 -96.01
CA GLN A 36 33.45 -18.43 -94.61
C GLN A 36 32.16 -17.62 -94.34
N LYS A 37 31.30 -18.17 -93.48
CA LYS A 37 30.12 -17.49 -92.92
C LYS A 37 30.40 -17.13 -91.47
N VAL A 38 29.96 -15.94 -91.05
CA VAL A 38 30.08 -15.47 -89.67
C VAL A 38 28.68 -15.15 -89.11
N THR A 39 28.40 -15.67 -87.92
CA THR A 39 27.17 -15.41 -87.16
C THR A 39 27.55 -14.87 -85.78
N LYS A 40 26.85 -13.83 -85.32
CA LYS A 40 27.04 -13.28 -83.97
C LYS A 40 26.05 -13.93 -83.01
N ILE A 41 26.54 -14.40 -81.86
CA ILE A 41 25.73 -14.99 -80.80
C ILE A 41 25.88 -14.18 -79.53
N SER A 42 24.76 -13.86 -78.87
CA SER A 42 24.76 -13.18 -77.57
C SER A 42 24.74 -14.19 -76.43
N VAL A 43 25.51 -13.92 -75.38
CA VAL A 43 25.60 -14.72 -74.14
C VAL A 43 24.66 -14.16 -73.07
N THR A 44 23.97 -13.06 -73.36
CA THR A 44 23.10 -12.38 -72.40
C THR A 44 21.94 -13.30 -72.00
N PRO A 45 21.72 -13.55 -70.69
CA PRO A 45 20.59 -14.37 -70.23
C PRO A 45 19.24 -13.76 -70.62
N PHE A 46 18.25 -14.63 -70.82
CA PHE A 46 16.88 -14.27 -71.16
C PHE A 46 15.94 -14.61 -70.00
N HIS A 47 14.92 -13.78 -69.82
CA HIS A 47 13.85 -14.04 -68.85
C HIS A 47 12.69 -14.75 -69.55
N PHE A 48 12.26 -15.86 -68.96
CA PHE A 48 11.13 -16.66 -69.39
C PHE A 48 10.06 -16.62 -68.31
N THR A 49 8.86 -16.17 -68.67
CA THR A 49 7.69 -16.19 -67.81
C THR A 49 6.73 -17.25 -68.34
N THR A 50 6.46 -18.30 -67.56
CA THR A 50 5.50 -19.35 -67.91
C THR A 50 4.46 -19.49 -66.81
N ASP A 51 3.20 -19.65 -67.21
CA ASP A 51 2.08 -19.97 -66.34
C ASP A 51 1.71 -21.44 -66.58
N LEU A 52 2.47 -22.34 -65.96
CA LEU A 52 2.33 -23.77 -66.20
C LEU A 52 1.06 -24.32 -65.57
N GLN A 53 0.21 -24.93 -66.40
CA GLN A 53 -0.90 -25.75 -65.94
C GLN A 53 -0.43 -27.19 -65.78
N ALA A 54 -0.56 -27.71 -64.55
CA ALA A 54 -0.17 -29.06 -64.20
C ALA A 54 -1.22 -29.71 -63.29
N MET A 55 -1.20 -31.03 -63.25
CA MET A 55 -2.06 -31.83 -62.38
C MET A 55 -1.17 -32.55 -61.38
N THR A 56 -1.52 -32.48 -60.09
CA THR A 56 -0.81 -33.19 -59.01
C THR A 56 -1.12 -34.68 -59.02
N SER A 57 -0.41 -35.47 -58.21
CA SER A 57 -0.66 -36.92 -58.06
C SER A 57 -2.09 -37.25 -57.58
N GLU A 58 -2.73 -36.32 -56.88
CA GLU A 58 -4.10 -36.40 -56.36
C GLU A 58 -5.15 -35.95 -57.39
N LYS A 59 -4.75 -35.71 -58.63
CA LYS A 59 -5.60 -35.21 -59.74
C LYS A 59 -6.17 -33.81 -59.52
N LEU A 60 -5.51 -32.98 -58.70
CA LEU A 60 -5.88 -31.57 -58.53
C LEU A 60 -5.15 -30.74 -59.59
N GLN A 61 -5.90 -29.87 -60.27
CA GLN A 61 -5.35 -28.96 -61.27
C GLN A 61 -4.82 -27.69 -60.60
N VAL A 62 -3.57 -27.35 -60.88
CA VAL A 62 -2.90 -26.18 -60.32
C VAL A 62 -2.22 -25.37 -61.41
N CYS A 63 -2.17 -24.05 -61.23
CA CYS A 63 -1.41 -23.14 -62.06
C CYS A 63 -0.16 -22.69 -61.30
N LEU A 64 1.01 -22.93 -61.90
CA LEU A 64 2.32 -22.53 -61.39
C LEU A 64 2.91 -21.41 -62.24
N PRO A 65 2.78 -20.15 -61.81
CA PRO A 65 3.52 -19.06 -62.40
C PRO A 65 5.00 -19.16 -62.02
N ALA A 66 5.89 -19.26 -63.00
CA ALA A 66 7.32 -19.33 -62.80
C ALA A 66 8.08 -18.38 -63.73
N VAL A 67 9.18 -17.82 -63.19
CA VAL A 67 10.08 -16.93 -63.92
C VAL A 67 11.48 -17.50 -63.88
N PHE A 68 12.01 -17.87 -65.04
CA PHE A 68 13.36 -18.40 -65.19
C PHE A 68 14.25 -17.40 -65.90
N THR A 69 15.50 -17.27 -65.46
CA THR A 69 16.55 -16.50 -66.13
C THR A 69 17.57 -17.51 -66.63
N ILE A 70 17.56 -17.76 -67.94
CA ILE A 70 18.33 -18.83 -68.57
C ILE A 70 19.24 -18.20 -69.63
N GLY A 71 20.51 -18.61 -69.65
CA GLY A 71 21.46 -18.17 -70.66
C GLY A 71 22.53 -19.23 -70.91
N PRO A 72 23.29 -19.13 -72.00
CA PRO A 72 24.41 -20.01 -72.21
C PRO A 72 25.49 -19.77 -71.15
N LYS A 73 26.08 -20.85 -70.64
CA LYS A 73 27.21 -20.75 -69.72
C LYS A 73 28.44 -20.26 -70.49
N ASP A 74 29.26 -19.38 -69.90
CA ASP A 74 30.50 -18.87 -70.51
C ASP A 74 31.63 -19.92 -70.43
N ASP A 75 31.36 -21.08 -71.01
CA ASP A 75 32.27 -22.19 -71.16
C ASP A 75 32.32 -22.58 -72.64
N LEU A 76 33.50 -22.95 -73.15
CA LEU A 76 33.69 -23.16 -74.58
C LEU A 76 32.80 -24.29 -75.12
N GLU A 77 32.66 -25.37 -74.36
CA GLU A 77 31.83 -26.52 -74.74
C GLU A 77 30.34 -26.15 -74.75
N SER A 78 29.90 -25.42 -73.72
CA SER A 78 28.53 -24.95 -73.58
C SER A 78 28.14 -23.95 -74.69
N LEU A 79 29.04 -23.01 -75.00
CA LEU A 79 28.86 -22.04 -76.08
C LEU A 79 28.84 -22.72 -77.46
N MET A 80 29.63 -23.78 -77.67
CA MET A 80 29.60 -24.54 -78.92
C MET A 80 28.26 -25.26 -79.12
N LYS A 81 27.71 -25.90 -78.08
CA LYS A 81 26.39 -26.55 -78.12
C LYS A 81 25.28 -25.54 -78.42
N TYR A 82 25.29 -24.40 -77.72
CA TYR A 82 24.35 -23.31 -77.95
C TYR A 82 24.48 -22.73 -79.37
N ALA A 83 25.71 -22.60 -79.87
CA ALA A 83 25.98 -22.11 -81.21
C ALA A 83 25.47 -23.04 -82.31
N GLY A 84 25.60 -24.36 -82.12
CA GLY A 84 25.06 -25.37 -83.04
C GLY A 84 23.54 -25.23 -83.20
N LEU A 85 22.83 -25.01 -82.10
CA LEU A 85 21.38 -24.84 -82.10
C LEU A 85 20.93 -23.56 -82.86
N MET A 86 21.73 -22.49 -82.84
CA MET A 86 21.43 -21.25 -83.55
C MET A 86 21.61 -21.34 -85.07
N THR A 87 22.46 -22.25 -85.56
CA THR A 87 22.89 -22.31 -86.96
C THR A 87 22.00 -23.15 -87.89
N ASP A 88 21.04 -23.91 -87.34
CA ASP A 88 20.23 -24.86 -88.12
C ASP A 88 19.08 -24.21 -88.94
N ASN A 89 18.77 -22.93 -88.71
CA ASN A 89 17.66 -22.27 -89.39
C ASN A 89 18.14 -21.39 -90.57
N ASN A 90 17.81 -21.86 -91.78
CA ASN A 90 18.16 -21.32 -93.09
C ASN A 90 17.38 -20.02 -93.46
N SER A 91 17.12 -19.14 -92.49
CA SER A 91 16.43 -17.87 -92.69
C SER A 91 17.37 -16.69 -92.47
N ASP A 92 17.58 -15.87 -93.50
CA ASP A 92 18.44 -14.66 -93.52
C ASP A 92 18.09 -13.59 -92.46
N ASN A 93 17.12 -13.83 -91.58
CA ASN A 93 16.69 -12.94 -90.51
C ASN A 93 16.99 -13.57 -89.15
N GLY A 94 18.10 -13.17 -88.51
CA GLY A 94 18.56 -13.66 -87.19
C GLY A 94 17.59 -13.49 -85.99
N VAL A 95 16.38 -12.99 -86.22
CA VAL A 95 15.29 -12.89 -85.23
C VAL A 95 14.55 -14.22 -85.08
N ALA A 96 14.31 -14.95 -86.18
CA ALA A 96 13.55 -16.22 -86.16
C ALA A 96 14.28 -17.35 -85.40
N SER A 97 15.62 -17.32 -85.39
CA SER A 97 16.43 -18.31 -84.65
C SER A 97 16.33 -18.15 -83.12
N ARG A 98 16.11 -16.91 -82.63
CA ARG A 98 15.95 -16.65 -81.18
C ARG A 98 14.61 -17.13 -80.65
N GLU A 99 13.52 -16.84 -81.35
CA GLU A 99 12.18 -17.31 -80.97
C GLU A 99 12.09 -18.84 -80.96
N HIS A 100 12.72 -19.50 -81.94
CA HIS A 100 12.76 -20.96 -81.98
C HIS A 100 13.44 -21.57 -80.76
N ILE A 101 14.59 -21.03 -80.35
CA ILE A 101 15.30 -21.50 -79.15
C ILE A 101 14.51 -21.20 -77.89
N GLN A 102 13.86 -20.03 -77.83
CA GLN A 102 12.96 -19.71 -76.72
C GLN A 102 11.81 -20.72 -76.61
N ASN A 103 11.23 -21.15 -77.74
CA ASN A 103 10.17 -22.16 -77.76
C ASN A 103 10.67 -23.55 -77.33
N ILE A 104 11.88 -23.95 -77.74
CA ILE A 104 12.50 -25.21 -77.29
C ILE A 104 12.73 -25.16 -75.78
N ILE A 105 13.35 -24.10 -75.27
CA ILE A 105 13.62 -23.93 -73.84
C ILE A 105 12.32 -23.92 -73.05
N MET A 106 11.30 -23.20 -73.52
CA MET A 106 9.99 -23.15 -72.89
C MET A 106 9.33 -24.54 -72.86
N GLY A 107 9.38 -25.30 -73.94
CA GLY A 107 8.87 -26.67 -73.99
C GLY A 107 9.57 -27.61 -73.01
N ILE A 108 10.89 -27.50 -72.86
CA ILE A 108 11.66 -28.28 -71.87
C ILE A 108 11.26 -27.90 -70.45
N VAL A 109 11.25 -26.60 -70.15
CA VAL A 109 10.91 -26.08 -68.81
C VAL A 109 9.49 -26.49 -68.42
N GLU A 110 8.52 -26.35 -69.32
CA GLU A 110 7.12 -26.70 -69.07
C GLU A 110 6.93 -28.22 -68.92
N GLY A 111 7.55 -29.01 -69.80
CA GLY A 111 7.48 -30.46 -69.76
C GLY A 111 8.06 -31.03 -68.46
N GLU A 112 9.26 -30.59 -68.09
CA GLU A 112 9.96 -31.14 -66.93
C GLU A 112 9.37 -30.63 -65.61
N THR A 113 8.98 -29.35 -65.55
CA THR A 113 8.27 -28.83 -64.38
C THR A 113 6.92 -29.56 -64.20
N ARG A 114 6.20 -29.89 -65.28
CA ARG A 114 4.95 -30.66 -65.22
C ARG A 114 5.20 -32.07 -64.70
N SER A 115 6.24 -32.75 -65.19
CA SER A 115 6.64 -34.08 -64.74
C SER A 115 6.89 -34.12 -63.23
N VAL A 116 7.62 -33.13 -62.70
CA VAL A 116 7.89 -33.02 -61.26
C VAL A 116 6.60 -32.77 -60.46
N VAL A 117 5.71 -31.88 -60.94
CA VAL A 117 4.44 -31.58 -60.25
C VAL A 117 3.50 -32.78 -60.22
N SER A 118 3.47 -33.60 -61.28
CA SER A 118 2.61 -34.79 -61.33
C SER A 118 2.98 -35.88 -60.33
N ASN A 119 4.22 -35.88 -59.82
CA ASN A 119 4.67 -36.85 -58.82
C ASN A 119 4.51 -36.36 -57.37
N ILE A 120 4.13 -35.10 -57.17
CA ILE A 120 4.05 -34.47 -55.84
C ILE A 120 2.59 -34.29 -55.42
N THR A 121 2.32 -34.49 -54.12
CA THR A 121 1.00 -34.25 -53.53
C THR A 121 0.76 -32.75 -53.30
N MET A 122 -0.49 -32.32 -53.24
CA MET A 122 -0.81 -30.90 -53.05
C MET A 122 -0.24 -30.35 -51.72
N LYS A 123 -0.31 -31.17 -50.67
CA LYS A 123 0.21 -30.83 -49.35
C LYS A 123 1.72 -30.57 -49.38
N GLU A 124 2.48 -31.46 -50.01
CA GLU A 124 3.94 -31.31 -50.10
C GLU A 124 4.35 -30.13 -50.96
N LEU A 125 3.60 -29.83 -52.02
CA LEU A 125 3.82 -28.65 -52.86
C LEU A 125 3.67 -27.35 -52.05
N PHE A 126 2.76 -27.33 -51.07
CA PHE A 126 2.51 -26.17 -50.22
C PHE A 126 3.47 -26.06 -49.02
N GLU A 127 3.72 -27.17 -48.30
CA GLU A 127 4.55 -27.19 -47.09
C GLU A 127 6.06 -27.15 -47.40
N LYS A 128 6.49 -27.84 -48.46
CA LYS A 128 7.92 -28.02 -48.81
C LYS A 128 8.30 -27.27 -50.09
N ARG A 129 7.91 -25.99 -50.20
CA ARG A 129 8.17 -25.14 -51.39
C ARG A 129 9.65 -25.09 -51.80
N SER A 130 10.55 -25.01 -50.83
CA SER A 130 12.00 -24.96 -51.09
C SER A 130 12.51 -26.25 -51.74
N LEU A 131 12.12 -27.40 -51.21
CA LEU A 131 12.50 -28.72 -51.74
C LEU A 131 11.97 -28.90 -53.17
N TYR A 132 10.73 -28.49 -53.41
CA TYR A 132 10.13 -28.51 -54.74
C TYR A 132 10.90 -27.62 -55.74
N ARG A 133 11.22 -26.37 -55.36
CA ARG A 133 12.01 -25.45 -56.20
C ARG A 133 13.35 -26.07 -56.60
N THR A 134 14.06 -26.67 -55.65
CA THR A 134 15.35 -27.32 -55.92
C THR A 134 15.20 -28.48 -56.90
N LYS A 135 14.21 -29.36 -56.70
CA LYS A 135 13.96 -30.50 -57.60
C LYS A 135 13.66 -30.07 -59.03
N VAL A 136 12.80 -29.06 -59.20
CA VAL A 136 12.48 -28.53 -60.54
C VAL A 136 13.72 -27.94 -61.19
N VAL A 137 14.50 -27.13 -60.46
CA VAL A 137 15.72 -26.52 -61.01
C VAL A 137 16.75 -27.58 -61.40
N GLU A 138 16.94 -28.63 -60.59
CA GLU A 138 17.89 -29.71 -60.86
C GLU A 138 17.53 -30.51 -62.13
N HIS A 139 16.26 -30.90 -62.23
CA HIS A 139 15.76 -31.64 -63.39
C HIS A 139 15.82 -30.79 -64.67
N VAL A 140 15.31 -29.56 -64.63
CA VAL A 140 15.34 -28.63 -65.77
C VAL A 140 16.79 -28.31 -66.16
N GLN A 141 17.70 -28.13 -65.19
CA GLN A 141 19.11 -27.87 -65.47
C GLN A 141 19.78 -29.06 -66.17
N THR A 142 19.42 -30.30 -65.83
CA THR A 142 19.98 -31.50 -66.47
C THR A 142 19.67 -31.51 -67.97
N GLU A 143 18.43 -31.22 -68.35
CA GLU A 143 18.01 -31.12 -69.76
C GLU A 143 18.64 -29.91 -70.47
N LEU A 144 18.66 -28.73 -69.82
CA LEU A 144 19.25 -27.53 -70.40
C LEU A 144 20.76 -27.63 -70.62
N THR A 145 21.47 -28.43 -69.81
CA THR A 145 22.91 -28.66 -69.96
C THR A 145 23.26 -29.33 -71.28
N GLN A 146 22.36 -30.15 -71.85
CA GLN A 146 22.55 -30.78 -73.16
C GLN A 146 22.65 -29.74 -74.28
N PHE A 147 22.00 -28.58 -74.11
CA PHE A 147 22.04 -27.45 -75.05
C PHE A 147 23.07 -26.37 -74.67
N GLY A 148 23.89 -26.61 -73.63
CA GLY A 148 24.87 -25.63 -73.14
C GLY A 148 24.25 -24.45 -72.38
N LEU A 149 23.02 -24.60 -71.90
CA LEU A 149 22.27 -23.57 -71.18
C LEU A 149 22.34 -23.78 -69.67
N HIS A 150 22.28 -22.67 -68.94
CA HIS A 150 22.33 -22.63 -67.49
C HIS A 150 21.25 -21.71 -66.92
N ILE A 151 20.62 -22.17 -65.84
CA ILE A 151 19.65 -21.40 -65.07
C ILE A 151 20.41 -20.52 -64.07
N TYR A 152 20.44 -19.21 -64.32
CA TYR A 152 21.04 -18.23 -63.41
C TYR A 152 20.12 -17.89 -62.24
N ASN A 153 18.81 -17.86 -62.50
CA ASN A 153 17.80 -17.62 -61.48
C ASN A 153 16.51 -18.34 -61.85
N ALA A 154 15.82 -18.89 -60.86
CA ALA A 154 14.50 -19.47 -61.00
C ALA A 154 13.64 -18.99 -59.85
N SER A 155 12.59 -18.23 -60.15
CA SER A 155 11.63 -17.72 -59.19
C SER A 155 10.28 -18.33 -59.45
N ILE A 156 9.84 -19.24 -58.58
CA ILE A 156 8.51 -19.82 -58.62
C ILE A 156 7.61 -18.94 -57.76
N LYS A 157 6.54 -18.39 -58.34
CA LYS A 157 5.55 -17.58 -57.63
C LYS A 157 4.55 -18.49 -56.91
N GLU A 158 3.60 -17.88 -56.22
CA GLU A 158 2.58 -18.62 -55.49
C GLU A 158 1.66 -19.41 -56.43
N LEU A 159 1.28 -20.60 -55.96
CA LEU A 159 0.34 -21.47 -56.63
C LEU A 159 -1.02 -20.77 -56.76
N ARG A 160 -1.62 -20.87 -57.94
CA ARG A 160 -2.98 -20.38 -58.19
C ARG A 160 -3.89 -21.55 -58.54
N ASP A 161 -5.14 -21.44 -58.13
CA ASP A 161 -6.19 -22.33 -58.61
C ASP A 161 -6.40 -22.11 -60.12
N MET A 162 -6.67 -23.20 -60.84
CA MET A 162 -7.19 -23.12 -62.20
C MET A 162 -8.64 -22.61 -62.20
N PRO A 163 -9.12 -21.94 -63.26
CA PRO A 163 -10.51 -21.54 -63.37
C PRO A 163 -11.44 -22.75 -63.21
N GLY A 164 -12.27 -22.75 -62.15
CA GLY A 164 -13.14 -23.86 -61.77
C GLY A 164 -12.71 -24.64 -60.51
N SER A 165 -11.45 -24.51 -60.09
CA SER A 165 -10.97 -24.98 -58.78
C SER A 165 -11.06 -23.85 -57.75
N HIS A 166 -11.44 -24.18 -56.51
CA HIS A 166 -11.49 -23.25 -55.38
C HIS A 166 -10.73 -23.82 -54.16
N TYR A 167 -9.76 -24.71 -54.40
CA TYR A 167 -9.08 -25.43 -53.34
C TYR A 167 -8.27 -24.50 -52.43
N PHE A 168 -7.46 -23.60 -53.01
CA PHE A 168 -6.64 -22.68 -52.24
C PHE A 168 -7.50 -21.63 -51.53
N GLU A 169 -8.58 -21.19 -52.15
CA GLU A 169 -9.53 -20.27 -51.52
C GLU A 169 -10.15 -20.89 -50.26
N TYR A 170 -10.68 -22.11 -50.36
CA TYR A 170 -11.26 -22.80 -49.20
C TYR A 170 -10.22 -23.16 -48.15
N GLN A 171 -9.02 -23.56 -48.55
CA GLN A 171 -7.95 -23.88 -47.61
C GLN A 171 -7.46 -22.63 -46.86
N SER A 172 -7.32 -21.50 -47.55
CA SER A 172 -7.00 -20.20 -46.93
C SER A 172 -8.10 -19.78 -45.95
N ARG A 173 -9.37 -19.85 -46.37
CA ARG A 173 -10.50 -19.54 -45.50
C ARG A 173 -10.54 -20.43 -44.26
N LYS A 174 -10.36 -21.75 -44.42
CA LYS A 174 -10.29 -22.71 -43.31
C LYS A 174 -9.14 -22.41 -42.35
N ALA A 175 -7.97 -22.04 -42.87
CA ALA A 175 -6.81 -21.67 -42.04
C ALA A 175 -7.08 -20.37 -41.24
N HIS A 176 -7.68 -19.36 -41.87
CA HIS A 176 -8.06 -18.12 -41.20
C HIS A 176 -9.13 -18.32 -40.13
N GLU A 177 -10.21 -19.05 -40.46
CA GLU A 177 -11.27 -19.38 -39.50
C GLU A 177 -10.74 -20.23 -38.35
N GLY A 178 -9.88 -21.22 -38.63
CA GLY A 178 -9.23 -22.04 -37.62
C GLY A 178 -8.31 -21.25 -36.70
N ALA A 179 -7.48 -20.35 -37.26
CA ALA A 179 -6.63 -19.46 -36.46
C ALA A 179 -7.45 -18.50 -35.59
N GLN A 180 -8.55 -17.96 -36.12
CA GLN A 180 -9.46 -17.10 -35.36
C GLN A 180 -10.18 -17.86 -34.25
N ALA A 181 -10.62 -19.11 -34.51
CA ALA A 181 -11.22 -19.96 -33.50
C ALA A 181 -10.23 -20.29 -32.38
N ASN A 182 -9.01 -20.68 -32.72
CA ASN A 182 -7.95 -20.95 -31.74
C ASN A 182 -7.63 -19.70 -30.91
N ALA A 183 -7.46 -18.54 -31.54
CA ALA A 183 -7.24 -17.29 -30.82
C ALA A 183 -8.40 -16.94 -29.88
N LYS A 184 -9.65 -17.19 -30.27
CA LYS A 184 -10.83 -17.00 -29.40
C LYS A 184 -10.79 -17.94 -28.19
N VAL A 185 -10.39 -19.20 -28.38
CA VAL A 185 -10.23 -20.18 -27.30
C VAL A 185 -9.13 -19.73 -26.33
N ASP A 186 -8.00 -19.28 -26.85
CA ASP A 186 -6.88 -18.80 -26.03
C ASP A 186 -7.27 -17.57 -25.19
N VAL A 187 -7.99 -16.62 -25.79
CA VAL A 187 -8.51 -15.43 -25.08
C VAL A 187 -9.54 -15.83 -24.01
N ALA A 188 -10.45 -16.76 -24.32
CA ALA A 188 -11.43 -17.25 -23.36
C ALA A 188 -10.76 -17.96 -22.17
N HIS A 189 -9.73 -18.77 -22.44
CA HIS A 189 -8.97 -19.46 -21.41
C HIS A 189 -8.18 -18.47 -20.53
N ALA A 190 -7.52 -17.48 -21.13
CA ALA A 190 -6.82 -16.44 -20.39
C ALA A 190 -7.77 -15.61 -19.51
N ARG A 191 -8.97 -15.28 -20.03
CA ARG A 191 -10.01 -14.59 -19.26
C ARG A 191 -10.50 -15.43 -18.09
N MET A 192 -10.78 -16.72 -18.31
CA MET A 192 -11.19 -17.64 -17.25
C MET A 192 -10.13 -17.73 -16.15
N GLN A 193 -8.85 -17.86 -16.51
CA GLN A 193 -7.76 -17.87 -15.54
C GLN A 193 -7.65 -16.54 -14.77
N GLY A 194 -7.83 -15.40 -15.46
CA GLY A 194 -7.87 -14.08 -14.82
C GLY A 194 -9.02 -13.95 -13.80
N GLU A 195 -10.23 -14.34 -14.18
CA GLU A 195 -11.42 -14.30 -13.30
C GLU A 195 -11.27 -15.24 -12.09
N ILE A 196 -10.70 -16.45 -12.27
CA ILE A 196 -10.41 -17.37 -11.17
C ILE A 196 -9.36 -16.76 -10.22
N GLY A 197 -8.27 -16.20 -10.76
CA GLY A 197 -7.22 -15.58 -9.95
C GLY A 197 -7.71 -14.36 -9.16
N GLU A 198 -8.60 -13.57 -9.75
CA GLU A 198 -9.27 -12.45 -9.06
C GLU A 198 -10.17 -12.97 -7.93
N ALA A 199 -11.06 -13.93 -8.22
CA ALA A 199 -11.97 -14.51 -7.24
C ALA A 199 -11.22 -15.17 -6.07
N GLU A 200 -10.15 -15.90 -6.35
CA GLU A 200 -9.28 -16.52 -5.34
C GLU A 200 -8.61 -15.45 -4.47
N SER A 201 -8.09 -14.38 -5.08
CA SER A 201 -7.45 -13.28 -4.36
C SER A 201 -8.44 -12.54 -3.46
N VAL A 202 -9.66 -12.27 -3.94
CA VAL A 202 -10.74 -11.67 -3.14
C VAL A 202 -11.15 -12.61 -2.01
N GLY A 203 -11.28 -13.91 -2.27
CA GLY A 203 -11.58 -14.92 -1.26
C GLY A 203 -10.53 -14.97 -0.14
N ARG A 204 -9.25 -15.03 -0.50
CA ARG A 204 -8.14 -15.00 0.45
C ARG A 204 -8.12 -13.71 1.27
N THR A 205 -8.30 -12.56 0.62
CA THR A 205 -8.36 -11.25 1.29
C THR A 205 -9.49 -11.20 2.32
N LYS A 206 -10.70 -11.69 1.97
CA LYS A 206 -11.83 -11.76 2.91
C LYS A 206 -11.54 -12.67 4.10
N GLN A 207 -10.91 -13.83 3.87
CA GLN A 207 -10.52 -14.75 4.94
C GLN A 207 -9.49 -14.13 5.89
N GLU A 208 -8.47 -13.45 5.35
CA GLU A 208 -7.46 -12.77 6.15
C GLU A 208 -8.05 -11.61 6.96
N ILE A 209 -8.90 -10.78 6.34
CA ILE A 209 -9.62 -9.72 7.05
C ILE A 209 -10.47 -10.29 8.18
N ALA A 210 -11.21 -11.38 7.93
CA ALA A 210 -12.01 -12.04 8.98
C ALA A 210 -11.14 -12.53 10.15
N LYS A 211 -9.97 -13.10 9.86
CA LYS A 211 -9.00 -13.54 10.88
C LYS A 211 -8.42 -12.36 11.68
N ILE A 212 -8.07 -11.26 11.01
CA ILE A 212 -7.59 -10.04 11.66
C ILE A 212 -8.67 -9.44 12.55
N ASN A 213 -9.92 -9.35 12.07
CA ASN A 213 -11.04 -8.83 12.85
C ASN A 213 -11.35 -9.71 14.08
N ALA A 214 -11.33 -11.04 13.93
CA ALA A 214 -11.50 -11.95 15.05
C ALA A 214 -10.40 -11.76 16.11
N ASN A 215 -9.13 -11.70 15.68
CA ASN A 215 -8.01 -11.43 16.58
C ASN A 215 -8.11 -10.06 17.25
N THR A 216 -8.53 -9.03 16.51
CA THR A 216 -8.70 -7.67 17.03
C THR A 216 -9.81 -7.64 18.08
N ALA A 217 -10.93 -8.32 17.84
CA ALA A 217 -12.02 -8.44 18.79
C ALA A 217 -11.58 -9.14 20.09
N VAL A 218 -10.78 -10.20 19.99
CA VAL A 218 -10.19 -10.88 21.16
C VAL A 218 -9.24 -9.96 21.93
N GLN A 219 -8.37 -9.22 21.23
CA GLN A 219 -7.47 -8.27 21.90
C GLN A 219 -8.23 -7.11 22.56
N GLU A 220 -9.32 -6.64 21.95
CA GLU A 220 -10.18 -5.63 22.57
C GLU A 220 -10.89 -6.15 23.81
N THR A 221 -11.37 -7.39 23.81
CA THR A 221 -11.97 -8.00 25.01
C THR A 221 -10.93 -8.22 26.10
N GLU A 222 -9.73 -8.70 25.76
CA GLU A 222 -8.60 -8.82 26.69
C GLU A 222 -8.24 -7.46 27.31
N ARG A 223 -8.09 -6.41 26.49
CA ARG A 223 -7.84 -5.05 27.00
C ARG A 223 -8.96 -4.51 27.88
N LYS A 224 -10.22 -4.81 27.55
CA LYS A 224 -11.37 -4.44 28.40
C LYS A 224 -11.32 -5.15 29.75
N ILE A 225 -10.98 -6.44 29.77
CA ILE A 225 -10.80 -7.21 31.00
C ILE A 225 -9.64 -6.63 31.82
N GLU A 226 -8.51 -6.33 31.19
CA GLU A 226 -7.34 -5.75 31.86
C GLU A 226 -7.66 -4.37 32.46
N LYS A 227 -8.35 -3.49 31.71
CA LYS A 227 -8.83 -2.20 32.22
C LYS A 227 -9.79 -2.37 33.39
N ALA A 228 -10.77 -3.28 33.29
CA ALA A 228 -11.72 -3.54 34.37
C ALA A 228 -11.02 -4.12 35.62
N MET A 229 -10.01 -4.98 35.45
CA MET A 229 -9.19 -5.48 36.55
C MET A 229 -8.36 -4.38 37.19
N ALA A 230 -7.73 -3.51 36.39
CA ALA A 230 -6.96 -2.37 36.90
C ALA A 230 -7.84 -1.37 37.67
N GLU A 231 -9.03 -1.06 37.14
CA GLU A 231 -10.01 -0.19 37.78
C GLU A 231 -10.55 -0.81 39.08
N SER A 232 -10.85 -2.11 39.08
CA SER A 232 -11.23 -2.85 40.28
C SER A 232 -10.13 -2.79 41.36
N ARG A 233 -8.87 -3.02 40.98
CA ARG A 233 -7.72 -2.90 41.90
C ARG A 233 -7.57 -1.48 42.44
N PHE A 234 -7.68 -0.47 41.58
CA PHE A 234 -7.61 0.93 41.98
C PHE A 234 -8.71 1.27 42.99
N LYS A 235 -9.95 0.84 42.72
CA LYS A 235 -11.09 1.04 43.61
C LYS A 235 -10.94 0.30 44.94
N SER A 236 -10.40 -0.92 44.94
CA SER A 236 -10.06 -1.63 46.18
C SER A 236 -9.01 -0.87 47.00
N GLN A 237 -7.97 -0.33 46.36
CA GLN A 237 -6.96 0.49 47.03
C GLN A 237 -7.56 1.79 47.58
N GLU A 238 -8.45 2.45 46.83
CA GLU A 238 -9.16 3.65 47.27
C GLU A 238 -10.02 3.37 48.50
N ILE A 239 -10.79 2.27 48.50
CA ILE A 239 -11.58 1.82 49.66
C ILE A 239 -10.67 1.52 50.86
N ASP A 240 -9.52 0.88 50.66
CA ASP A 240 -8.58 0.59 51.74
C ASP A 240 -7.95 1.87 52.32
N ILE A 241 -7.62 2.84 51.48
CA ILE A 241 -7.12 4.15 51.91
C ILE A 241 -8.23 4.90 52.67
N GLU A 242 -9.46 4.91 52.16
CA GLU A 242 -10.60 5.56 52.80
C GLU A 242 -10.89 4.93 54.17
N ARG A 243 -10.91 3.59 54.26
CA ARG A 243 -11.06 2.86 55.52
C ARG A 243 -9.96 3.24 56.51
N LYS A 244 -8.70 3.29 56.09
CA LYS A 244 -7.59 3.72 56.95
C LYS A 244 -7.78 5.15 57.44
N LEU A 245 -8.17 6.06 56.54
CA LEU A 245 -8.38 7.47 56.88
C LEU A 245 -9.59 7.67 57.81
N GLN A 246 -10.65 6.89 57.65
CA GLN A 246 -11.78 6.86 58.58
C GLN A 246 -11.36 6.33 59.96
N ILE A 247 -10.57 5.25 60.02
CA ILE A 247 -10.04 4.72 61.29
C ILE A 247 -9.18 5.78 61.99
N GLU A 248 -8.26 6.43 61.28
CA GLU A 248 -7.42 7.52 61.80
C GLU A 248 -8.27 8.69 62.31
N ARG A 249 -9.32 9.10 61.58
CA ARG A 249 -10.26 10.13 62.04
C ARG A 249 -10.98 9.74 63.32
N ILE A 250 -11.50 8.51 63.40
CA ILE A 250 -12.18 8.00 64.61
C ILE A 250 -11.20 7.93 65.78
N GLN A 251 -9.96 7.51 65.55
CA GLN A 251 -8.92 7.48 66.59
C GLN A 251 -8.57 8.89 67.08
N ALA A 252 -8.43 9.86 66.17
CA ALA A 252 -8.20 11.26 66.52
C ALA A 252 -9.37 11.87 67.29
N GLU A 253 -10.61 11.57 66.91
CA GLU A 253 -11.82 12.02 67.60
C GLU A 253 -11.93 11.41 68.99
N ARG A 254 -11.75 10.10 69.14
CA ARG A 254 -11.68 9.44 70.46
C ARG A 254 -10.56 10.00 71.34
N ALA A 255 -9.40 10.30 70.75
CA ALA A 255 -8.29 10.91 71.48
C ALA A 255 -8.62 12.34 71.95
N ALA A 256 -9.37 13.11 71.14
CA ALA A 256 -9.87 14.42 71.53
C ALA A 256 -10.94 14.31 72.64
N GLU A 257 -11.91 13.40 72.51
CA GLU A 257 -12.93 13.13 73.54
C GLU A 257 -12.31 12.71 74.87
N LEU A 258 -11.29 11.82 74.85
CA LEU A 258 -10.56 11.43 76.06
C LEU A 258 -9.86 12.63 76.71
N ARG A 259 -9.20 13.48 75.93
CA ARG A 259 -8.57 14.71 76.43
C ARG A 259 -9.61 15.68 77.02
N ASP A 260 -10.75 15.85 76.38
CA ASP A 260 -11.83 16.71 76.86
C ASP A 260 -12.46 16.15 78.15
N ALA A 261 -12.63 14.83 78.25
CA ALA A 261 -13.10 14.18 79.46
C ALA A 261 -12.11 14.33 80.63
N ASP A 262 -10.80 14.21 80.37
CA ASP A 262 -9.75 14.44 81.37
C ASP A 262 -9.69 15.91 81.81
N LEU A 263 -9.82 16.85 80.88
CA LEU A 263 -9.94 18.29 81.20
C LEU A 263 -11.19 18.58 82.04
N GLN A 264 -12.34 17.98 81.71
CA GLN A 264 -13.56 18.14 82.49
C GLN A 264 -13.42 17.61 83.91
N LYS A 265 -12.76 16.46 84.11
CA LYS A 265 -12.42 15.95 85.45
C LYS A 265 -11.55 16.95 86.21
N GLY A 266 -10.50 17.48 85.58
CA GLY A 266 -9.65 18.51 86.20
C GLY A 266 -10.41 19.77 86.60
N VAL A 267 -11.35 20.24 85.77
CA VAL A 267 -12.23 21.37 86.10
C VAL A 267 -13.18 21.03 87.25
N GLN A 268 -13.73 19.83 87.30
CA GLN A 268 -14.61 19.39 88.40
C GLN A 268 -13.85 19.31 89.73
N GLU A 269 -12.64 18.75 89.73
CA GLU A 269 -11.76 18.71 90.91
C GLU A 269 -11.41 20.12 91.39
N SER A 270 -11.06 21.03 90.47
CA SER A 270 -10.77 22.43 90.80
C SER A 270 -12.00 23.15 91.38
N LYS A 271 -13.20 22.96 90.81
CA LYS A 271 -14.46 23.51 91.35
C LYS A 271 -14.75 22.97 92.76
N ALA A 272 -14.55 21.67 92.99
CA ALA A 272 -14.75 21.06 94.30
C ALA A 272 -13.80 21.64 95.36
N LEU A 273 -12.52 21.85 95.00
CA LEU A 273 -11.54 22.52 95.87
C LEU A 273 -11.96 23.96 96.18
N MET A 274 -12.38 24.72 95.17
CA MET A 274 -12.83 26.11 95.32
C MET A 274 -14.08 26.23 96.22
N GLU A 275 -15.04 25.32 96.10
CA GLU A 275 -16.21 25.27 97.00
C GLU A 275 -15.81 24.95 98.44
N LEU A 276 -14.86 24.03 98.64
CA LEU A 276 -14.36 23.68 99.97
C LEU A 276 -13.64 24.85 100.64
N GLU A 277 -12.82 25.60 99.89
CA GLU A 277 -12.20 26.83 100.37
C GLU A 277 -13.23 27.93 100.69
N ARG A 278 -14.24 28.11 99.83
CA ARG A 278 -15.34 29.05 100.07
C ARG A 278 -16.05 28.73 101.39
N MET A 279 -16.37 27.45 101.63
CA MET A 279 -17.01 26.98 102.86
C MET A 279 -16.15 27.25 104.09
N ARG A 280 -14.83 27.02 104.01
CA ARG A 280 -13.87 27.38 105.06
C ARG A 280 -13.87 28.89 105.34
N ALA A 281 -13.82 29.74 104.31
CA ALA A 281 -13.84 31.19 104.47
C ALA A 281 -15.14 31.70 105.13
N THR A 282 -16.31 31.17 104.74
CA THR A 282 -17.59 31.51 105.40
C THR A 282 -17.64 31.06 106.86
N THR A 283 -16.97 29.97 107.22
CA THR A 283 -16.97 29.46 108.60
C THR A 283 -16.06 30.31 109.49
N VAL A 284 -14.87 30.68 108.98
CA VAL A 284 -13.92 31.56 109.68
C VAL A 284 -14.48 32.97 109.86
N THR A 285 -15.16 33.52 108.86
CA THR A 285 -15.82 34.83 108.98
C THR A 285 -16.94 34.81 110.02
N LYS A 286 -17.82 33.80 110.02
CA LYS A 286 -18.85 33.64 111.06
C LYS A 286 -18.26 33.52 112.46
N ALA A 287 -17.18 32.76 112.63
CA ALA A 287 -16.50 32.62 113.92
C ALA A 287 -15.86 33.95 114.39
N LYS A 288 -15.31 34.75 113.47
CA LYS A 288 -14.73 36.07 113.79
C LYS A 288 -15.80 37.08 114.19
N VAL A 289 -16.92 37.15 113.47
CA VAL A 289 -18.06 38.02 113.78
C VAL A 289 -18.65 37.70 115.16
N ALA A 290 -18.84 36.41 115.48
CA ALA A 290 -19.35 36.01 116.80
C ALA A 290 -18.39 36.40 117.95
N LYS A 291 -17.08 36.42 117.70
CA LYS A 291 -16.09 36.85 118.68
C LYS A 291 -16.11 38.37 118.88
N GLU A 292 -16.22 39.16 117.81
CA GLU A 292 -16.32 40.62 117.88
C GLU A 292 -17.64 41.07 118.53
N SER A 293 -18.77 40.44 118.20
CA SER A 293 -20.07 40.79 118.81
C SER A 293 -20.10 40.55 120.32
N ALA A 294 -19.48 39.46 120.80
CA ALA A 294 -19.40 39.17 122.23
C ALA A 294 -18.51 40.15 123.00
N ALA A 295 -17.46 40.69 122.36
CA ALA A 295 -16.60 41.72 122.97
C ALA A 295 -17.35 43.05 123.12
N GLU A 296 -18.10 43.44 122.08
CA GLU A 296 -18.84 44.71 122.06
C GLU A 296 -20.05 44.71 123.00
N GLU A 297 -20.71 43.55 123.20
CA GLU A 297 -21.73 43.38 124.24
C GLU A 297 -21.17 43.52 125.66
N ALA A 298 -19.95 43.03 125.92
CA ALA A 298 -19.29 43.19 127.21
C ALA A 298 -18.92 44.66 127.49
N ASP A 299 -18.43 45.39 126.48
CA ASP A 299 -18.12 46.82 126.60
C ASP A 299 -19.37 47.69 126.79
N ALA A 300 -20.48 47.35 126.11
CA ALA A 300 -21.76 48.03 126.29
C ALA A 300 -22.33 47.87 127.71
N GLN A 301 -22.13 46.72 128.35
CA GLN A 301 -22.54 46.49 129.74
C GLN A 301 -21.71 47.31 130.74
N LEU A 302 -20.39 47.42 130.53
CA LEU A 302 -19.53 48.27 131.36
C LEU A 302 -19.91 49.76 131.26
N TYR A 303 -20.24 50.25 130.07
CA TYR A 303 -20.65 51.64 129.87
C TYR A 303 -21.95 51.99 130.61
N LYS A 304 -22.98 51.13 130.53
CA LYS A 304 -24.25 51.32 131.25
C LYS A 304 -24.06 51.35 132.77
N ALA A 305 -23.20 50.49 133.31
CA ALA A 305 -22.90 50.46 134.74
C ALA A 305 -22.21 51.75 135.22
N ARG A 306 -21.33 52.35 134.41
CA ARG A 306 -20.64 53.61 134.72
C ARG A 306 -21.60 54.80 134.79
N GLN A 307 -22.49 54.94 133.80
CA GLN A 307 -23.48 56.03 133.79
C GLN A 307 -24.48 55.94 134.96
N ALA A 308 -24.90 54.74 135.33
CA ALA A 308 -25.80 54.55 136.47
C ALA A 308 -25.17 54.99 137.80
N ALA A 309 -23.86 54.75 137.98
CA ALA A 309 -23.14 55.17 139.17
C ALA A 309 -22.95 56.70 139.26
N GLU A 310 -22.65 57.38 138.14
CA GLU A 310 -22.53 58.85 138.08
C GLU A 310 -23.87 59.56 138.34
N ALA A 311 -24.98 59.02 137.82
CA ALA A 311 -26.32 59.58 138.06
C ALA A 311 -26.71 59.54 139.55
N HIS A 312 -26.34 58.46 140.26
CA HIS A 312 -26.60 58.32 141.69
C HIS A 312 -25.81 59.32 142.55
N ALA A 313 -24.54 59.57 142.21
CA ALA A 313 -23.71 60.56 142.92
C ALA A 313 -24.24 62.00 142.76
N PHE A 314 -24.76 62.33 141.57
CA PHE A 314 -25.33 63.65 141.31
C PHE A 314 -26.61 63.91 142.12
N GLN A 315 -27.50 62.93 142.24
CA GLN A 315 -28.73 63.07 143.04
C GLN A 315 -28.44 63.35 144.52
N GLN A 316 -27.46 62.65 145.12
CA GLN A 316 -27.09 62.85 146.52
C GLN A 316 -26.50 64.25 146.79
N SER A 317 -25.73 64.81 145.84
CA SER A 317 -25.20 66.17 145.97
C SER A 317 -26.30 67.23 145.95
N LYS A 318 -27.29 67.08 145.07
CA LYS A 318 -28.41 68.03 144.92
C LYS A 318 -29.37 68.03 146.11
N THR A 319 -29.55 66.89 146.77
CA THR A 319 -30.38 66.80 147.97
C THR A 319 -29.72 67.47 149.19
N ALA A 320 -28.40 67.35 149.32
CA ALA A 320 -27.66 67.98 150.43
C ALA A 320 -27.66 69.52 150.34
N ASP A 321 -27.56 70.09 149.13
CA ASP A 321 -27.59 71.55 148.92
C ASP A 321 -28.95 72.20 149.26
N LEU A 322 -30.07 71.46 149.10
CA LEU A 322 -31.42 71.94 149.38
C LEU A 322 -31.72 72.05 150.89
N GLU A 323 -31.14 71.14 151.70
CA GLU A 323 -31.33 71.14 153.16
C GLU A 323 -30.60 72.30 153.85
N LEU A 324 -29.43 72.72 153.34
CA LEU A 324 -28.71 73.90 153.84
C LEU A 324 -29.48 75.20 153.58
N TYR A 325 -30.09 75.35 152.40
CA TYR A 325 -30.84 76.56 152.05
C TYR A 325 -32.12 76.77 152.88
N THR A 326 -32.80 75.67 153.25
CA THR A 326 -34.03 75.74 154.06
C THR A 326 -33.77 76.10 155.52
N THR A 327 -32.63 75.69 156.07
CA THR A 327 -32.25 75.98 157.46
C THR A 327 -31.76 77.42 157.64
N GLU A 328 -31.06 78.02 156.67
CA GLU A 328 -30.69 79.45 156.70
C GLU A 328 -31.91 80.38 156.67
N LYS A 329 -32.89 80.09 155.81
CA LYS A 329 -34.13 80.91 155.69
C LYS A 329 -34.98 80.89 156.96
N GLN A 330 -34.95 79.80 157.72
CA GLN A 330 -35.69 79.69 158.98
C GLN A 330 -35.01 80.45 160.13
N ALA A 331 -33.67 80.57 160.12
CA ALA A 331 -32.92 81.33 161.11
C ALA A 331 -33.11 82.86 160.98
N GLU A 332 -33.19 83.39 159.75
CA GLU A 332 -33.45 84.83 159.50
C GLU A 332 -34.84 85.28 159.97
N GLY A 333 -35.85 84.40 159.88
CA GLY A 333 -37.21 84.70 160.33
C GLY A 333 -37.34 84.90 161.85
N HIS A 334 -36.51 84.22 162.64
CA HIS A 334 -36.51 84.35 164.10
C HIS A 334 -35.84 85.64 164.60
N TYR A 335 -34.91 86.23 163.83
CA TYR A 335 -34.21 87.44 164.21
C TYR A 335 -35.09 88.70 164.03
N HIS A 336 -35.86 88.77 162.94
CA HIS A 336 -36.76 89.91 162.67
C HIS A 336 -37.95 90.01 163.62
N LYS A 337 -38.40 88.89 164.20
CA LYS A 337 -39.53 88.89 165.14
C LYS A 337 -39.16 89.44 166.52
N LYS A 338 -37.89 89.30 166.94
CA LYS A 338 -37.40 89.80 168.24
C LYS A 338 -37.08 91.30 168.27
N GLN A 339 -36.87 91.95 167.12
CA GLN A 339 -36.55 93.39 167.05
C GLN A 339 -37.76 94.33 167.05
N ARG A 340 -38.99 93.84 166.82
CA ARG A 340 -40.17 94.71 166.65
C ARG A 340 -41.04 94.92 167.91
N GLU A 341 -40.84 94.18 168.99
CA GLU A 341 -41.69 94.30 170.19
C GLU A 341 -40.99 94.91 171.41
N THR A 342 -39.75 95.40 171.28
CA THR A 342 -39.08 96.19 172.34
C THR A 342 -39.27 97.71 172.21
N GLU A 343 -40.16 98.19 171.33
CA GLU A 343 -40.40 99.63 171.08
C GLU A 343 -41.88 100.10 171.23
N ALA A 344 -42.73 99.39 171.97
CA ALA A 344 -44.02 99.90 172.47
C ALA A 344 -44.37 99.23 173.80
#